data_AF-A0A7C5ET38-F1
#
_entry.id   AF-A0A7C5ET38-F1
#
_cell.length_a   1.000
_cell.length_b   1.000
_cell.length_c   1.000
_cell.angle_alpha   90.00
_cell.angle_beta   90.00
_cell.angle_gamma   90.00
#
_symmetry.space_group_name_H-M   'P 1'
#
loop_
_entity.id
_entity.type
_entity.pdbx_description
1 polymer ?
#
loop_
_entity_poly.entity_id
_entity_poly.type
_entity_poly.pdbx_seq_one_letter_code
_entity_poly.pdbx_strand_id
1 'polypeptide(L)'
;MKARLCVLALALVAGATAGRSEMASQVRIREYLGRTWKDELVSYPLPASLAGSSGVRVSDEDGVVLPSQVHDGRVYILLTLPAGTEKILTFSAGEPALPPVQASAVENDGFVTLDSGLMALRLPAGDARQAMAGPADRVRGPVQGVKIAGGEWIGSSRIQAPVNVTGMQTRVAAKGPLFAEASVSYFFENGREYTLTARVTAGRRVAVIYEEMDLNPANRYVIPSYADDADASEWEWWSLADYGHMAGDGGNEQPANAIFSFRENLEPNQCVWVGGRSSHPRKGV
;
A
#
# COMPACT_ATOMS: atom_id res chain seq x y z
N MET A 1 -40.06 -35.61 23.59
CA MET A 1 -39.89 -34.15 23.80
C MET A 1 -39.00 -33.93 25.01
N LYS A 2 -38.08 -32.94 24.90
CA LYS A 2 -37.13 -32.43 25.92
C LYS A 2 -35.74 -33.09 25.98
N ALA A 3 -34.84 -32.36 25.31
CA ALA A 3 -33.39 -32.22 25.41
C ALA A 3 -32.66 -32.91 26.57
N ARG A 4 -31.60 -33.65 26.22
CA ARG A 4 -30.45 -33.89 27.10
C ARG A 4 -29.35 -32.91 26.73
N LEU A 5 -29.12 -31.98 27.64
CA LEU A 5 -28.02 -31.02 27.65
C LEU A 5 -26.74 -31.79 28.00
N CYS A 6 -25.90 -32.09 27.01
CA CYS A 6 -24.52 -32.51 27.24
C CYS A 6 -23.62 -31.31 27.00
N VAL A 7 -23.20 -30.69 28.11
CA VAL A 7 -22.14 -29.70 28.16
C VAL A 7 -20.83 -30.42 27.82
N LEU A 8 -20.29 -30.18 26.62
CA LEU A 8 -18.92 -30.56 26.29
C LEU A 8 -18.04 -29.33 26.55
N ALA A 9 -17.34 -29.35 27.68
CA ALA A 9 -16.30 -28.39 28.00
C ALA A 9 -15.12 -28.61 27.04
N LEU A 10 -14.90 -27.69 26.11
CA LEU A 10 -13.66 -27.65 25.31
C LEU A 10 -12.61 -26.91 26.15
N ALA A 11 -11.72 -27.67 26.78
CA ALA A 11 -10.56 -27.12 27.46
C ALA A 11 -9.62 -26.49 26.42
N LEU A 12 -9.53 -25.16 26.42
CA LEU A 12 -8.39 -24.45 25.79
C LEU A 12 -7.13 -24.81 26.57
N VAL A 13 -6.29 -25.66 26.01
CA VAL A 13 -4.87 -25.68 26.36
C VAL A 13 -4.20 -24.65 25.46
N ALA A 14 -3.94 -23.48 26.05
CA ALA A 14 -3.10 -22.44 25.48
C ALA A 14 -1.66 -22.96 25.37
N GLY A 15 -1.30 -23.48 24.20
CA GLY A 15 0.09 -23.63 23.78
C GLY A 15 0.48 -22.41 22.97
N ALA A 16 1.01 -21.38 23.62
CA ALA A 16 1.69 -20.29 22.94
C ALA A 16 3.03 -20.80 22.42
N THR A 17 3.00 -21.43 21.25
CA THR A 17 4.11 -21.36 20.31
C THR A 17 3.66 -20.41 19.21
N ALA A 18 4.34 -19.28 19.06
CA ALA A 18 4.34 -18.55 17.80
C ALA A 18 5.05 -19.42 16.76
N GLY A 19 4.43 -20.54 16.39
CA GLY A 19 4.85 -21.36 15.28
C GLY A 19 4.63 -20.53 14.03
N ARG A 20 5.72 -20.12 13.38
CA ARG A 20 5.67 -19.81 11.96
C ARG A 20 5.00 -21.00 11.30
N SER A 21 3.74 -20.86 10.87
CA SER A 21 3.08 -21.87 10.07
C SER A 21 3.94 -22.05 8.83
N GLU A 22 4.66 -23.17 8.73
CA GLU A 22 5.39 -23.50 7.52
C GLU A 22 4.37 -23.62 6.39
N MET A 23 4.60 -22.86 5.32
CA MET A 23 3.79 -23.01 4.13
C MET A 23 4.03 -24.38 3.53
N ALA A 24 2.94 -25.10 3.25
CA ALA A 24 3.02 -26.31 2.44
C ALA A 24 3.61 -25.96 1.06
N SER A 25 4.31 -26.92 0.46
CA SER A 25 4.84 -26.81 -0.91
C SER A 25 3.73 -26.69 -1.97
N GLN A 26 2.47 -26.85 -1.56
CA GLN A 26 1.29 -26.65 -2.39
C GLN A 26 0.26 -25.79 -1.67
N VAL A 27 -0.39 -24.91 -2.43
CA VAL A 27 -1.47 -24.04 -1.95
C VAL A 27 -2.65 -24.12 -2.90
N ARG A 28 -3.84 -24.23 -2.35
CA ARG A 28 -5.10 -24.16 -3.08
C ARG A 28 -5.67 -22.75 -2.99
N ILE A 29 -5.97 -22.13 -4.12
CA ILE A 29 -6.65 -20.84 -4.20
C ILE A 29 -7.95 -20.98 -4.97
N ARG A 30 -9.04 -20.45 -4.42
CA ARG A 30 -10.39 -20.57 -4.99
C ARG A 30 -11.05 -19.21 -5.13
N GLU A 31 -11.76 -19.03 -6.24
CA GLU A 31 -12.59 -17.88 -6.53
C GLU A 31 -14.00 -18.09 -5.96
N TYR A 32 -14.48 -17.14 -5.16
CA TYR A 32 -15.77 -17.25 -4.46
C TYR A 32 -16.80 -16.20 -4.88
N LEU A 33 -16.39 -15.17 -5.61
CA LEU A 33 -17.21 -13.99 -5.89
C LEU A 33 -17.86 -14.04 -7.29
N GLY A 34 -17.63 -15.12 -8.05
CA GLY A 34 -18.12 -15.26 -9.42
C GLY A 34 -17.47 -14.27 -10.37
N ARG A 35 -16.24 -13.82 -10.07
CA ARG A 35 -15.51 -12.82 -10.87
C ARG A 35 -14.22 -13.39 -11.42
N THR A 36 -13.87 -12.99 -12.64
CA THR A 36 -12.54 -13.27 -13.18
C THR A 36 -11.56 -12.23 -12.67
N TRP A 37 -10.53 -12.69 -11.97
CA TRP A 37 -9.42 -11.90 -11.48
C TRP A 37 -8.27 -12.07 -12.46
N LYS A 38 -7.89 -10.99 -13.15
CA LYS A 38 -6.89 -11.06 -14.22
C LYS A 38 -5.58 -10.42 -13.78
N ASP A 39 -4.50 -11.19 -13.90
CA ASP A 39 -3.13 -10.78 -13.62
C ASP A 39 -3.00 -10.12 -12.24
N GLU A 40 -3.64 -10.73 -11.23
CA GLU A 40 -3.62 -10.25 -9.87
C GLU A 40 -2.34 -10.68 -9.16
N LEU A 41 -1.75 -9.75 -8.41
CA LEU A 41 -0.54 -9.99 -7.64
C LEU A 41 -0.92 -10.61 -6.28
N VAL A 42 -0.79 -11.92 -6.18
CA VAL A 42 -1.01 -12.66 -4.93
C VAL A 42 0.32 -12.97 -4.27
N SER A 43 0.32 -13.18 -2.95
CA SER A 43 1.55 -13.54 -2.24
C SER A 43 1.33 -14.57 -1.14
N TYR A 44 2.33 -15.41 -0.95
CA TYR A 44 2.38 -16.40 0.11
C TYR A 44 3.72 -16.30 0.86
N PRO A 45 3.80 -16.70 2.14
CA PRO A 45 5.09 -16.89 2.79
C PRO A 45 5.98 -17.85 1.98
N LEU A 46 7.28 -17.55 1.91
CA LEU A 46 8.24 -18.43 1.24
C LEU A 46 8.36 -19.75 2.03
N PRO A 47 8.16 -20.92 1.40
CA PRO A 47 8.40 -22.20 2.07
C PRO A 47 9.84 -22.30 2.59
N ALA A 48 10.01 -22.78 3.83
CA ALA A 48 11.32 -22.86 4.47
C ALA A 48 12.32 -23.73 3.67
N SER A 49 11.82 -24.77 2.99
CA SER A 49 12.59 -25.63 2.09
C SER A 49 13.16 -24.91 0.86
N LEU A 50 12.65 -23.73 0.53
CA LEU A 50 13.10 -22.92 -0.61
C LEU A 50 13.93 -21.71 -0.18
N ALA A 51 14.14 -21.50 1.11
CA ALA A 51 14.99 -20.42 1.61
C ALA A 51 16.41 -20.55 1.05
N GLY A 52 16.92 -19.46 0.45
CA GLY A 52 18.25 -19.43 -0.17
C GLY A 52 18.34 -20.03 -1.58
N SER A 53 17.23 -20.50 -2.16
CA SER A 53 17.21 -20.91 -3.56
C SER A 53 17.54 -19.73 -4.49
N SER A 54 18.24 -19.99 -5.60
CA SER A 54 18.54 -18.96 -6.62
C SER A 54 17.28 -18.42 -7.31
N GLY A 55 16.21 -19.23 -7.34
CA GLY A 55 14.91 -18.89 -7.89
C GLY A 55 13.82 -19.79 -7.32
N VAL A 56 12.58 -19.30 -7.38
CA VAL A 56 11.39 -20.05 -6.98
C VAL A 56 10.45 -20.16 -8.17
N ARG A 57 10.33 -21.39 -8.68
CA ARG A 57 9.38 -21.76 -9.73
C ARG A 57 8.03 -22.05 -9.07
N VAL A 58 6.98 -21.47 -9.63
CA VAL A 58 5.60 -21.76 -9.25
C VAL A 58 4.89 -22.35 -10.46
N SER A 59 4.26 -23.51 -10.31
CA SER A 59 3.40 -24.07 -11.35
C SER A 59 2.01 -24.39 -10.85
N ASP A 60 1.02 -24.31 -11.74
CA ASP A 60 -0.34 -24.74 -11.44
C ASP A 60 -0.55 -26.25 -11.63
N GLU A 61 -1.78 -26.72 -11.45
CA GLU A 61 -2.20 -28.11 -11.59
C GLU A 61 -1.94 -28.72 -12.98
N ASP A 62 -1.89 -27.88 -14.02
CA ASP A 62 -1.63 -28.28 -15.40
C ASP A 62 -0.12 -28.25 -15.73
N GLY A 63 0.72 -27.89 -14.76
CA GLY A 63 2.16 -27.77 -14.91
C GLY A 63 2.63 -26.47 -15.57
N VAL A 64 1.72 -25.52 -15.82
CA VAL A 64 2.04 -24.21 -16.39
C VAL A 64 2.87 -23.43 -15.38
N VAL A 65 4.01 -22.89 -15.82
CA VAL A 65 4.87 -22.06 -14.96
C VAL A 65 4.33 -20.64 -14.93
N LEU A 66 4.06 -20.15 -13.73
CA LEU A 66 3.55 -18.82 -13.51
C LEU A 66 4.69 -17.82 -13.26
N PRO A 67 4.51 -16.54 -13.64
CA PRO A 67 5.45 -15.51 -13.25
C PRO A 67 5.50 -15.36 -11.74
N SER A 68 6.70 -15.39 -11.17
CA SER A 68 6.91 -15.24 -9.73
C SER A 68 8.14 -14.40 -9.39
N GLN A 69 8.12 -13.81 -8.20
CA GLN A 69 9.20 -13.01 -7.64
C GLN A 69 9.27 -13.24 -6.13
N VAL A 70 10.47 -13.51 -5.60
CA VAL A 70 10.68 -13.59 -4.15
C VAL A 70 11.09 -12.22 -3.63
N HIS A 71 10.44 -11.78 -2.56
CA HIS A 71 10.79 -10.54 -1.88
C HIS A 71 10.33 -10.60 -0.42
N ASP A 72 11.18 -10.14 0.50
CA ASP A 72 10.90 -10.04 1.93
C ASP A 72 10.30 -11.32 2.56
N GLY A 73 10.93 -12.48 2.28
CA GLY A 73 10.49 -13.77 2.81
C GLY A 73 9.14 -14.25 2.26
N ARG A 74 8.66 -13.68 1.16
CA ARG A 74 7.42 -14.07 0.46
C ARG A 74 7.70 -14.37 -0.99
N VAL A 75 6.85 -15.23 -1.57
CA VAL A 75 6.75 -15.44 -3.01
C VAL A 75 5.50 -14.75 -3.53
N TYR A 76 5.71 -13.85 -4.48
CA TYR A 76 4.67 -13.12 -5.21
C TYR A 76 4.45 -13.78 -6.56
N ILE A 77 3.21 -13.83 -7.01
CA ILE A 77 2.79 -14.53 -8.24
C ILE A 77 1.81 -13.62 -8.97
N LEU A 78 1.96 -13.50 -10.30
CA LEU A 78 0.91 -12.94 -11.15
C LEU A 78 -0.02 -14.08 -11.59
N LEU A 79 -1.26 -14.03 -11.11
CA LEU A 79 -2.23 -15.09 -11.30
C LEU A 79 -3.49 -14.55 -11.98
N THR A 80 -3.95 -15.27 -13.00
CA THR A 80 -5.33 -15.14 -13.48
C THR A 80 -6.17 -16.27 -12.92
N LEU A 81 -7.25 -15.91 -12.22
CA LEU A 81 -8.20 -16.84 -11.61
C LEU A 81 -9.59 -16.57 -12.19
N PRO A 82 -10.07 -17.41 -13.12
CA PRO A 82 -11.41 -17.29 -13.69
C PRO A 82 -12.53 -17.40 -12.64
N ALA A 83 -13.69 -16.84 -12.96
CA ALA A 83 -14.87 -16.90 -12.10
C ALA A 83 -15.22 -18.33 -11.67
N GLY A 84 -15.40 -18.55 -10.36
CA GLY A 84 -15.83 -19.82 -9.78
C GLY A 84 -14.81 -20.98 -9.89
N THR A 85 -13.57 -20.72 -10.30
CA THR A 85 -12.54 -21.77 -10.42
C THR A 85 -11.66 -21.86 -9.19
N GLU A 86 -10.84 -22.91 -9.18
CA GLU A 86 -9.81 -23.17 -8.19
C GLU A 86 -8.52 -23.53 -8.91
N LYS A 87 -7.37 -23.17 -8.32
CA LYS A 87 -6.04 -23.56 -8.77
C LYS A 87 -5.22 -24.15 -7.62
N ILE A 88 -4.34 -25.09 -7.96
CA ILE A 88 -3.35 -25.66 -7.03
C ILE A 88 -1.97 -25.19 -7.46
N LEU A 89 -1.38 -24.32 -6.64
CA LEU A 89 -0.06 -23.75 -6.86
C LEU A 89 0.99 -24.63 -6.17
N THR A 90 1.95 -25.14 -6.93
CA THR A 90 3.09 -25.92 -6.43
C THR A 90 4.36 -25.09 -6.50
N PHE A 91 5.10 -25.04 -5.38
CA PHE A 91 6.34 -24.28 -5.22
C PHE A 91 7.54 -25.21 -5.25
N SER A 92 8.53 -24.88 -6.07
CA SER A 92 9.80 -25.61 -6.15
C SER A 92 10.98 -24.68 -6.40
N ALA A 93 12.20 -25.14 -6.11
CA ALA A 93 13.40 -24.45 -6.56
C ALA A 93 13.47 -24.48 -8.10
N GLY A 94 13.90 -23.38 -8.70
CA GLY A 94 14.07 -23.26 -10.15
C GLY A 94 13.71 -21.88 -10.68
N GLU A 95 13.93 -21.70 -11.97
CA GLU A 95 13.66 -20.42 -12.63
C GLU A 95 12.15 -20.12 -12.71
N PRO A 96 11.72 -18.91 -12.32
CA PRO A 96 10.34 -18.47 -12.51
C PRO A 96 10.06 -18.17 -13.98
N ALA A 97 8.79 -18.18 -14.38
CA ALA A 97 8.44 -17.53 -15.64
C ALA A 97 8.57 -16.00 -15.50
N LEU A 98 8.69 -15.30 -16.62
CA LEU A 98 8.66 -13.84 -16.65
C LEU A 98 7.30 -13.36 -17.18
N PRO A 99 6.77 -12.25 -16.65
CA PRO A 99 5.61 -11.63 -17.24
C PRO A 99 5.97 -11.02 -18.62
N PRO A 100 5.02 -10.89 -19.56
CA PRO A 100 5.28 -10.33 -20.89
C PRO A 100 5.84 -8.91 -20.86
N VAL A 101 5.45 -8.13 -19.85
CA VAL A 101 5.99 -6.80 -19.53
C VAL A 101 6.53 -6.89 -18.12
N GLN A 102 7.72 -6.34 -17.87
CA GLN A 102 8.38 -6.41 -16.57
C GLN A 102 8.33 -5.06 -15.86
N ALA A 103 8.15 -5.09 -14.55
CA ALA A 103 8.30 -3.90 -13.73
C ALA A 103 9.78 -3.52 -13.59
N SER A 104 10.06 -2.25 -13.35
CA SER A 104 11.42 -1.77 -13.10
C SER A 104 11.46 -0.61 -12.11
N ALA A 105 12.61 -0.45 -11.42
CA ALA A 105 12.95 0.72 -10.63
C ALA A 105 14.33 1.21 -11.05
N VAL A 106 14.37 2.44 -11.58
CA VAL A 106 15.61 3.08 -12.07
C VAL A 106 15.80 4.41 -11.36
N GLU A 107 17.01 4.63 -10.86
CA GLU A 107 17.41 5.92 -10.28
C GLU A 107 18.20 6.72 -11.31
N ASN A 108 17.71 7.90 -11.68
CA ASN A 108 18.35 8.83 -12.60
C ASN A 108 17.86 10.27 -12.35
N ASP A 109 18.68 11.26 -12.71
CA ASP A 109 18.31 12.67 -12.72
C ASP A 109 17.68 13.20 -11.40
N GLY A 110 18.09 12.64 -10.25
CA GLY A 110 17.55 13.01 -8.95
C GLY A 110 16.15 12.44 -8.65
N PHE A 111 15.77 11.35 -9.33
CA PHE A 111 14.51 10.65 -9.15
C PHE A 111 14.67 9.13 -9.14
N VAL A 112 13.79 8.45 -8.42
CA VAL A 112 13.51 7.02 -8.59
C VAL A 112 12.26 6.88 -9.45
N THR A 113 12.40 6.26 -10.61
CA THR A 113 11.29 5.95 -11.52
C THR A 113 10.88 4.50 -11.33
N LEU A 114 9.64 4.28 -10.89
CA LEU A 114 8.98 2.98 -10.87
C LEU A 114 8.15 2.84 -12.14
N ASP A 115 8.45 1.85 -12.99
CA ASP A 115 7.75 1.63 -14.27
C ASP A 115 7.11 0.24 -14.28
N SER A 116 5.82 0.18 -14.64
CA SER A 116 5.04 -1.06 -14.83
C SER A 116 5.02 -1.52 -16.31
N GLY A 117 5.57 -0.70 -17.21
CA GLY A 117 5.46 -0.78 -18.66
C GLY A 117 4.17 -0.18 -19.24
N LEU A 118 3.12 0.04 -18.44
CA LEU A 118 1.90 0.75 -18.87
C LEU A 118 1.72 2.11 -18.19
N MET A 119 2.30 2.27 -17.01
CA MET A 119 2.42 3.54 -16.30
C MET A 119 3.77 3.62 -15.57
N ALA A 120 4.24 4.83 -15.32
CA ALA A 120 5.39 5.08 -14.47
C ALA A 120 5.09 6.12 -13.39
N LEU A 121 5.69 5.94 -12.22
CA LEU A 121 5.64 6.86 -11.10
C LEU A 121 7.04 7.36 -10.82
N ARG A 122 7.18 8.66 -10.60
CA ARG A 122 8.44 9.30 -10.24
C ARG A 122 8.41 9.70 -8.77
N LEU A 123 9.43 9.30 -8.03
CA LEU A 123 9.69 9.68 -6.65
C LEU A 123 10.97 10.52 -6.60
N PRO A 124 11.15 11.44 -5.65
CA PRO A 124 12.46 12.07 -5.45
C PRO A 124 13.51 11.00 -5.15
N ALA A 125 14.74 11.16 -5.66
CA ALA A 125 15.89 10.42 -5.16
C ALA A 125 16.64 11.27 -4.14
N GLY A 126 17.36 10.61 -3.23
CA GLY A 126 18.20 11.28 -2.25
C GLY A 126 18.33 10.45 -0.97
N ASP A 127 19.55 10.40 -0.45
CA ASP A 127 19.91 9.65 0.76
C ASP A 127 20.55 10.58 1.81
N ALA A 128 19.87 11.67 2.16
CA ALA A 128 20.41 12.57 3.16
C ALA A 128 19.31 13.20 4.00
N ARG A 129 19.39 12.94 5.31
CA ARG A 129 18.67 13.65 6.39
C ARG A 129 18.89 15.18 6.41
N GLN A 130 19.54 15.77 5.41
CA GLN A 130 19.84 17.21 5.32
C GLN A 130 19.60 17.81 3.92
N ALA A 131 19.35 17.00 2.87
CA ALA A 131 19.27 17.52 1.49
C ALA A 131 18.00 18.32 1.17
N MET A 132 17.04 18.42 2.10
CA MET A 132 15.73 19.05 1.85
C MET A 132 15.13 19.64 3.13
N ALA A 133 15.93 20.40 3.89
CA ALA A 133 15.43 21.06 5.10
C ALA A 133 14.64 22.34 4.78
N GLY A 134 13.50 22.54 5.43
CA GLY A 134 12.71 23.76 5.31
C GLY A 134 11.22 23.57 5.56
N PRO A 135 10.41 24.62 5.31
CA PRO A 135 8.95 24.53 5.39
C PRO A 135 8.41 23.41 4.51
N ALA A 136 7.49 22.61 5.06
CA ALA A 136 7.00 21.40 4.40
C ALA A 136 6.39 21.66 3.00
N ASP A 137 5.76 22.81 2.81
CA ASP A 137 5.16 23.24 1.54
C ASP A 137 6.16 23.70 0.48
N ARG A 138 7.43 23.88 0.87
CA ARG A 138 8.54 24.27 -0.02
C ARG A 138 9.47 23.12 -0.36
N VAL A 139 9.36 21.99 0.36
CA VAL A 139 10.11 20.79 0.00
C VAL A 139 9.40 20.04 -1.12
N ARG A 140 10.19 19.31 -1.90
CA ARG A 140 9.69 18.42 -2.95
C ARG A 140 8.80 17.34 -2.33
N GLY A 141 7.58 17.14 -2.85
CA GLY A 141 6.67 16.09 -2.36
C GLY A 141 7.04 14.65 -2.79
N PRO A 142 6.42 13.63 -2.18
CA PRO A 142 6.80 12.23 -2.35
C PRO A 142 6.58 11.70 -3.77
N VAL A 143 5.59 12.22 -4.50
CA VAL A 143 5.33 11.94 -5.91
C VAL A 143 5.72 13.14 -6.76
N GLN A 144 6.55 12.91 -7.76
CA GLN A 144 7.14 13.93 -8.65
C GLN A 144 6.61 13.87 -10.08
N GLY A 145 5.69 12.96 -10.33
CA GLY A 145 4.97 12.85 -11.58
C GLY A 145 4.50 11.44 -11.83
N VAL A 146 3.46 11.35 -12.65
CA VAL A 146 2.94 10.10 -13.22
C VAL A 146 3.11 10.18 -14.73
N LYS A 147 3.34 9.06 -15.38
CA LYS A 147 3.35 8.94 -16.84
C LYS A 147 2.48 7.77 -17.23
N ILE A 148 1.54 7.97 -18.16
CA ILE A 148 0.68 6.89 -18.68
C ILE A 148 1.09 6.57 -20.11
N ALA A 149 1.19 5.27 -20.45
CA ALA A 149 1.38 4.75 -21.81
C ALA A 149 2.50 5.43 -22.63
N GLY A 150 3.62 5.79 -22.00
CA GLY A 150 4.75 6.42 -22.68
C GLY A 150 4.56 7.91 -23.04
N GLY A 151 3.48 8.54 -22.56
CA GLY A 151 3.23 9.98 -22.73
C GLY A 151 4.15 10.88 -21.91
N GLU A 152 3.72 12.12 -21.70
CA GLU A 152 4.46 13.09 -20.89
C GLU A 152 4.32 12.82 -19.39
N TRP A 153 5.28 13.35 -18.61
CA TRP A 153 5.17 13.38 -17.16
C TRP A 153 4.15 14.43 -16.74
N ILE A 154 3.17 14.02 -15.94
CA ILE A 154 2.10 14.88 -15.46
C ILE A 154 2.08 14.96 -13.94
N GLY A 155 1.76 16.16 -13.45
CA GLY A 155 1.51 16.44 -12.04
C GLY A 155 2.76 16.36 -11.14
N SER A 156 2.56 16.79 -9.91
CA SER A 156 3.48 16.59 -8.79
C SER A 156 2.69 16.74 -7.49
N SER A 157 3.26 16.20 -6.42
CA SER A 157 2.75 16.33 -5.06
C SER A 157 3.56 17.34 -4.25
N ARG A 158 2.97 17.78 -3.14
CA ARG A 158 3.58 18.62 -2.12
C ARG A 158 3.24 18.05 -0.74
N ILE A 159 4.03 18.40 0.27
CA ILE A 159 3.71 18.12 1.66
C ILE A 159 3.13 19.39 2.28
N GLN A 160 2.07 19.26 3.07
CA GLN A 160 1.53 20.37 3.84
C GLN A 160 1.52 19.98 5.32
N ALA A 161 2.48 20.50 6.07
CA ALA A 161 2.57 20.25 7.50
C ALA A 161 2.93 21.54 8.24
N PRO A 162 2.47 21.74 9.48
CA PRO A 162 2.76 22.93 10.28
C PRO A 162 4.16 22.91 10.91
N VAL A 163 4.99 21.92 10.58
CA VAL A 163 6.35 21.70 11.10
C VAL A 163 7.33 21.60 9.94
N ASN A 164 8.58 22.02 10.15
CA ASN A 164 9.57 21.94 9.09
C ASN A 164 10.01 20.49 8.86
N VAL A 165 10.34 20.20 7.62
CA VAL A 165 11.09 19.01 7.23
C VAL A 165 12.55 19.26 7.56
N THR A 166 13.17 18.29 8.22
CA THR A 166 14.60 18.29 8.54
C THR A 166 15.38 17.46 7.53
N GLY A 167 14.75 16.46 6.92
CA GLY A 167 15.39 15.62 5.91
C GLY A 167 14.44 14.73 5.12
N MET A 168 14.98 14.08 4.10
CA MET A 168 14.26 13.13 3.25
C MET A 168 15.18 11.96 2.88
N GLN A 169 14.62 10.76 2.82
CA GLN A 169 15.33 9.57 2.34
C GLN A 169 14.43 8.78 1.41
N THR A 170 14.97 8.38 0.26
CA THR A 170 14.30 7.45 -0.64
C THR A 170 15.04 6.12 -0.66
N ARG A 171 14.30 5.02 -0.54
CA ARG A 171 14.84 3.66 -0.61
C ARG A 171 14.06 2.83 -1.61
N VAL A 172 14.75 2.23 -2.59
CA VAL A 172 14.16 1.18 -3.41
C VAL A 172 14.07 -0.10 -2.57
N ALA A 173 12.84 -0.50 -2.22
CA ALA A 173 12.56 -1.65 -1.37
C ALA A 173 12.59 -2.95 -2.17
N ALA A 174 12.04 -2.95 -3.39
CA ALA A 174 11.99 -4.14 -4.25
C ALA A 174 12.36 -3.81 -5.70
N LYS A 175 13.18 -4.68 -6.30
CA LYS A 175 13.48 -4.70 -7.74
C LYS A 175 13.24 -6.10 -8.27
N GLY A 176 12.22 -6.27 -9.09
CA GLY A 176 12.01 -7.54 -9.77
C GLY A 176 10.97 -7.46 -10.89
N PRO A 177 10.82 -8.55 -11.65
CA PRO A 177 10.08 -8.53 -12.91
C PRO A 177 8.56 -8.40 -12.71
N LEU A 178 8.01 -8.79 -11.56
CA LEU A 178 6.57 -8.69 -11.28
C LEU A 178 6.19 -7.33 -10.71
N PHE A 179 7.01 -6.81 -9.80
CA PHE A 179 6.77 -5.50 -9.21
C PHE A 179 8.07 -4.84 -8.78
N ALA A 180 8.01 -3.51 -8.77
CA ALA A 180 9.03 -2.66 -8.21
C ALA A 180 8.41 -1.78 -7.13
N GLU A 181 9.16 -1.54 -6.06
CA GLU A 181 8.69 -0.79 -4.90
C GLU A 181 9.77 0.14 -4.38
N ALA A 182 9.38 1.36 -4.01
CA ALA A 182 10.24 2.30 -3.34
C ALA A 182 9.47 3.11 -2.29
N SER A 183 10.19 3.52 -1.26
CA SER A 183 9.68 4.34 -0.16
C SER A 183 10.36 5.70 -0.15
N VAL A 184 9.63 6.73 0.25
CA VAL A 184 10.11 8.09 0.50
C VAL A 184 9.71 8.48 1.91
N SER A 185 10.70 8.61 2.78
CA SER A 185 10.55 9.02 4.18
C SER A 185 10.94 10.48 4.34
N TYR A 186 10.10 11.24 5.02
CA TYR A 186 10.32 12.63 5.40
C TYR A 186 10.45 12.72 6.91
N PHE A 187 11.55 13.30 7.37
CA PHE A 187 11.81 13.55 8.77
C PHE A 187 11.46 15.00 9.08
N PHE A 188 10.78 15.24 10.19
CA PHE A 188 10.32 16.55 10.60
C PHE A 188 10.98 16.96 11.91
N GLU A 189 10.86 18.24 12.26
CA GLU A 189 11.17 18.72 13.59
C GLU A 189 10.42 17.91 14.66
N ASN A 190 11.00 17.81 15.86
CA ASN A 190 10.48 17.03 16.99
C ASN A 190 10.48 15.50 16.78
N GLY A 191 11.31 14.99 15.85
CA GLY A 191 11.56 13.55 15.69
C GLY A 191 10.46 12.79 14.97
N ARG A 192 9.59 13.50 14.26
CA ARG A 192 8.41 12.96 13.58
C ARG A 192 8.71 12.52 12.16
N GLU A 193 7.86 11.65 11.63
CA GLU A 193 8.11 11.02 10.34
C GLU A 193 6.82 10.83 9.53
N TYR A 194 6.96 10.90 8.20
CA TYR A 194 5.97 10.44 7.25
C TYR A 194 6.68 9.62 6.18
N THR A 195 6.16 8.43 5.89
CA THR A 195 6.70 7.53 4.86
C THR A 195 5.62 7.18 3.85
N LEU A 196 5.90 7.43 2.58
CA LEU A 196 5.13 6.93 1.46
C LEU A 196 5.84 5.75 0.81
N THR A 197 5.20 4.60 0.73
CA THR A 197 5.66 3.44 -0.04
C THR A 197 4.81 3.28 -1.28
N ALA A 198 5.44 3.31 -2.46
CA ALA A 198 4.75 3.11 -3.73
C ALA A 198 5.22 1.82 -4.39
N ARG A 199 4.25 1.04 -4.89
CA ARG A 199 4.47 -0.17 -5.67
C ARG A 199 3.81 -0.05 -7.03
N VAL A 200 4.55 -0.44 -8.08
CA VAL A 200 3.99 -0.67 -9.41
C VAL A 200 4.09 -2.15 -9.74
N THR A 201 3.05 -2.69 -10.36
CA THR A 201 2.99 -4.08 -10.80
C THR A 201 3.06 -4.13 -12.32
N ALA A 202 3.87 -5.04 -12.84
CA ALA A 202 4.03 -5.32 -14.26
C ALA A 202 2.69 -5.38 -15.00
N GLY A 203 2.58 -4.63 -16.09
CA GLY A 203 1.39 -4.63 -16.95
C GLY A 203 0.14 -3.99 -16.33
N ARG A 204 0.24 -3.28 -15.19
CA ARG A 204 -0.89 -2.58 -14.55
C ARG A 204 -0.80 -1.06 -14.77
N ARG A 205 -1.96 -0.41 -14.89
CA ARG A 205 -2.08 1.06 -14.99
C ARG A 205 -2.35 1.73 -13.64
N VAL A 206 -1.96 1.05 -12.56
CA VAL A 206 -2.23 1.46 -11.19
C VAL A 206 -0.95 1.31 -10.39
N ALA A 207 -0.63 2.33 -9.59
CA ALA A 207 0.33 2.24 -8.52
C ALA A 207 -0.43 2.11 -7.19
N VAL A 208 0.02 1.20 -6.33
CA VAL A 208 -0.49 1.09 -4.96
C VAL A 208 0.40 1.94 -4.07
N ILE A 209 -0.22 2.84 -3.31
CA ILE A 209 0.45 3.72 -2.37
C ILE A 209 0.00 3.33 -0.96
N TYR A 210 0.97 3.16 -0.07
CA TYR A 210 0.77 2.97 1.35
C TYR A 210 1.49 4.08 2.10
N GLU A 211 0.82 4.65 3.10
CA GLU A 211 1.31 5.80 3.84
C GLU A 211 1.31 5.49 5.34
N GLU A 212 2.43 5.82 6.00
CA GLU A 212 2.55 5.81 7.45
C GLU A 212 2.95 7.20 7.92
N MET A 213 2.30 7.71 8.97
CA MET A 213 2.57 9.06 9.46
C MET A 213 2.49 9.15 10.98
N ASP A 214 3.45 9.88 11.54
CA ASP A 214 3.44 10.39 12.91
C ASP A 214 3.56 11.92 12.88
N LEU A 215 2.50 12.59 12.43
CA LEU A 215 2.48 14.05 12.28
C LEU A 215 1.55 14.77 13.25
N ASN A 216 1.02 14.12 14.29
CA ASN A 216 0.00 14.64 15.21
C ASN A 216 0.49 15.79 16.10
N PRO A 217 0.38 17.08 15.74
CA PRO A 217 0.96 18.18 16.52
C PRO A 217 0.23 18.29 17.85
N ALA A 218 0.98 18.16 18.95
CA ALA A 218 0.47 18.30 20.31
C ALA A 218 -0.66 17.34 20.72
N ASN A 219 -0.65 16.08 20.26
CA ASN A 219 -1.67 15.06 20.60
C ASN A 219 -3.12 15.51 20.30
N ARG A 220 -3.32 16.33 19.27
CA ARG A 220 -4.65 16.83 18.87
C ARG A 220 -5.51 15.79 18.17
N TYR A 221 -4.92 14.73 17.63
CA TYR A 221 -5.64 13.55 17.18
C TYR A 221 -5.78 12.57 18.35
N VAL A 222 -7.02 12.42 18.84
CA VAL A 222 -7.43 11.33 19.71
C VAL A 222 -8.12 10.32 18.79
N ILE A 223 -7.50 9.16 18.59
CA ILE A 223 -8.23 8.01 18.06
C ILE A 223 -9.18 7.59 19.20
N PRO A 224 -10.51 7.64 19.00
CA PRO A 224 -11.43 7.21 20.04
C PRO A 224 -11.11 5.76 20.41
N SER A 225 -10.93 5.49 21.69
CA SER A 225 -10.94 4.12 22.20
C SER A 225 -12.39 3.70 22.34
N TYR A 226 -12.82 2.75 21.52
CA TYR A 226 -14.16 2.19 21.63
C TYR A 226 -14.17 1.07 22.67
N ALA A 227 -15.28 0.94 23.39
CA ALA A 227 -15.43 -0.13 24.36
C ALA A 227 -15.62 -1.50 23.68
N ASP A 228 -16.23 -1.51 22.49
CA ASP A 228 -16.45 -2.70 21.66
C ASP A 228 -16.65 -2.35 20.17
N ASP A 229 -16.76 -3.39 19.35
CA ASP A 229 -16.94 -3.26 17.90
C ASP A 229 -18.29 -2.65 17.51
N ALA A 230 -19.30 -2.69 18.38
CA ALA A 230 -20.61 -2.09 18.10
C ALA A 230 -20.54 -0.56 18.26
N ASP A 231 -19.85 -0.08 19.31
CA ASP A 231 -19.50 1.32 19.53
C ASP A 231 -18.61 1.87 18.40
N ALA A 232 -17.71 1.04 17.86
CA ALA A 232 -16.93 1.37 16.67
C ALA A 232 -17.76 1.38 15.36
N SER A 233 -18.91 0.69 15.33
CA SER A 233 -19.76 0.51 14.14
C SER A 233 -20.84 1.58 13.98
N GLU A 234 -21.09 2.43 14.97
CA GLU A 234 -22.04 3.54 14.88
C GLU A 234 -21.51 4.73 14.04
N TRP A 235 -20.30 4.61 13.47
CA TRP A 235 -19.82 5.57 12.48
C TRP A 235 -20.41 5.30 11.09
N GLU A 236 -21.09 6.32 10.56
CA GLU A 236 -21.52 6.44 9.18
C GLU A 236 -20.30 6.54 8.26
N TRP A 237 -19.98 5.43 7.60
CA TRP A 237 -19.06 5.45 6.47
C TRP A 237 -19.68 6.40 5.43
N TRP A 238 -18.95 7.45 5.04
CA TRP A 238 -19.24 8.41 3.95
C TRP A 238 -19.84 9.79 4.26
N SER A 239 -20.00 10.24 5.52
CA SER A 239 -20.41 11.64 5.78
C SER A 239 -19.53 12.37 6.82
N LEU A 240 -18.48 13.04 6.34
CA LEU A 240 -17.99 14.28 6.96
C LEU A 240 -18.34 15.45 6.04
N ALA A 241 -19.59 15.43 5.63
CA ALA A 241 -20.22 16.36 4.72
C ALA A 241 -21.68 16.51 5.17
N ASP A 242 -21.89 16.82 6.46
CA ASP A 242 -23.19 17.27 6.93
C ASP A 242 -23.38 18.72 6.44
N TYR A 243 -23.76 18.85 5.17
CA TYR A 243 -23.96 20.13 4.46
C TYR A 243 -25.23 20.89 4.91
N GLY A 244 -25.98 20.40 5.89
CA GLY A 244 -27.28 20.95 6.27
C GLY A 244 -27.26 22.10 7.30
N HIS A 245 -26.18 22.30 8.06
CA HIS A 245 -26.25 23.11 9.29
C HIS A 245 -25.17 24.20 9.45
N MET A 246 -24.39 24.52 8.41
CA MET A 246 -23.27 25.46 8.52
C MET A 246 -23.38 26.61 7.51
N ALA A 247 -24.21 27.60 7.85
CA ALA A 247 -23.94 28.97 7.44
C ALA A 247 -22.79 29.49 8.32
N GLY A 248 -21.55 29.20 7.94
CA GLY A 248 -20.36 29.59 8.70
C GLY A 248 -19.11 29.45 7.85
N ASP A 249 -18.33 30.52 7.77
CA ASP A 249 -17.28 30.81 6.79
C ASP A 249 -15.96 30.04 7.06
N GLY A 250 -16.04 28.72 7.27
CA GLY A 250 -14.87 27.89 7.58
C GLY A 250 -15.11 26.44 7.21
N GLY A 251 -14.60 26.03 6.05
CA GLY A 251 -14.60 24.63 5.62
C GLY A 251 -13.83 23.75 6.60
N ASN A 252 -14.41 22.61 6.97
CA ASN A 252 -13.75 21.60 7.79
C ASN A 252 -12.71 20.86 6.93
N GLU A 253 -11.43 21.00 7.25
CA GLU A 253 -10.33 20.28 6.59
C GLU A 253 -10.02 18.97 7.35
N GLN A 254 -10.03 17.82 6.65
CA GLN A 254 -9.56 16.58 7.25
C GLN A 254 -8.03 16.51 7.38
N PRO A 255 -7.48 15.74 8.35
CA PRO A 255 -6.04 15.49 8.52
C PRO A 255 -5.31 15.01 7.27
N ALA A 256 -6.01 14.29 6.39
CA ALA A 256 -5.45 13.63 5.23
C ALA A 256 -6.42 13.82 4.06
N ASN A 257 -6.14 14.79 3.21
CA ASN A 257 -6.85 14.90 1.93
C ASN A 257 -5.86 14.66 0.79
N ALA A 258 -6.10 13.60 0.01
CA ALA A 258 -5.55 13.49 -1.32
C ALA A 258 -6.51 14.23 -2.27
N ILE A 259 -6.10 15.40 -2.77
CA ILE A 259 -6.83 16.11 -3.82
C ILE A 259 -6.25 15.66 -5.15
N PHE A 260 -7.02 14.85 -5.87
CA PHE A 260 -6.76 14.55 -7.26
C PHE A 260 -7.45 15.62 -8.10
N SER A 261 -6.67 16.43 -8.82
CA SER A 261 -7.22 17.29 -9.87
C SER A 261 -7.25 16.47 -11.16
N PHE A 262 -8.34 16.60 -11.91
CA PHE A 262 -8.54 15.97 -13.21
C PHE A 262 -8.87 17.07 -14.23
N ARG A 263 -8.38 16.98 -15.47
CA ARG A 263 -8.81 17.85 -16.58
C ARG A 263 -9.44 17.02 -17.68
N GLU A 264 -10.57 17.51 -18.20
CA GLU A 264 -11.28 17.09 -19.42
C GLU A 264 -11.66 15.59 -19.55
N ASN A 265 -11.13 14.70 -18.69
CA ASN A 265 -11.35 13.25 -18.59
C ASN A 265 -11.10 12.77 -17.12
N LEU A 266 -11.13 11.45 -16.87
CA LEU A 266 -10.78 10.80 -15.59
C LEU A 266 -9.27 10.63 -15.34
N GLU A 267 -8.41 11.33 -16.08
CA GLU A 267 -6.95 11.25 -15.90
C GLU A 267 -6.46 12.32 -14.91
N PRO A 268 -5.79 11.92 -13.80
CA PRO A 268 -5.37 12.88 -12.78
C PRO A 268 -4.19 13.71 -13.28
N ASN A 269 -4.35 15.03 -13.33
CA ASN A 269 -3.29 15.96 -13.72
C ASN A 269 -2.52 16.53 -12.52
N GLN A 270 -3.01 16.32 -11.31
CA GLN A 270 -2.35 16.69 -10.06
C GLN A 270 -2.76 15.71 -8.95
N CYS A 271 -1.83 15.36 -8.07
CA CYS A 271 -2.14 14.71 -6.79
C CYS A 271 -1.54 15.58 -5.69
N VAL A 272 -2.39 16.20 -4.88
CA VAL A 272 -1.99 17.07 -3.78
C VAL A 272 -2.28 16.34 -2.48
N TRP A 273 -1.30 16.27 -1.59
CA TRP A 273 -1.53 15.88 -0.21
C TRP A 273 -1.70 17.14 0.65
N VAL A 274 -2.79 17.19 1.41
CA VAL A 274 -3.10 18.27 2.35
C VAL A 274 -3.16 17.69 3.76
N GLY A 275 -2.13 17.96 4.56
CA GLY A 275 -2.17 17.82 6.01
C GLY A 275 -2.72 19.10 6.64
N GLY A 276 -4.01 19.13 6.94
CA GLY A 276 -4.70 20.29 7.51
C GLY A 276 -4.66 20.38 9.04
N ARG A 277 -4.99 21.56 9.59
CA ARG A 277 -5.28 21.75 11.02
C ARG A 277 -6.71 21.29 11.29
N SER A 278 -6.91 20.48 12.32
CA SER A 278 -8.25 20.16 12.84
C SER A 278 -9.03 21.46 13.18
N SER A 279 -10.32 21.46 12.84
CA SER A 279 -11.21 22.58 13.09
C SER A 279 -11.46 22.81 14.58
N HIS A 280 -11.05 23.99 15.03
CA HIS A 280 -11.48 24.78 16.19
C HIS A 280 -11.41 24.18 17.63
N PRO A 281 -10.62 24.78 18.57
CA PRO A 281 -10.54 24.38 19.97
C PRO A 281 -11.65 24.94 20.88
N ARG A 282 -12.86 25.21 20.37
CA ARG A 282 -13.99 25.69 21.21
C ARG A 282 -15.34 25.22 20.69
N LYS A 283 -15.80 24.08 21.18
CA LYS A 283 -17.22 23.69 21.38
C LYS A 283 -17.21 22.58 22.45
N GLY A 284 -17.65 22.73 23.68
CA GLY A 284 -18.19 23.87 24.42
C GLY A 284 -18.21 23.56 25.93
N VAL A 285 -18.55 24.57 26.72
CA VAL A 285 -19.39 24.42 27.91
C VAL A 285 -20.80 24.08 27.43
#